data_AF-A0A365YND9-F1
#
_entry.id   AF-A0A365YND9-F1
#
_cell.length_a   1.000
_cell.length_b   1.000
_cell.length_c   1.000
_cell.angle_alpha   90.00
_cell.angle_beta   90.00
_cell.angle_gamma   90.00
#
_symmetry.space_group_name_H-M   'P 1'
#
loop_
_entity.id
_entity.type
_entity.pdbx_description
1 polymer ?
#
loop_
_entity_poly.entity_id
_entity_poly.type
_entity_poly.pdbx_seq_one_letter_code
_entity_poly.pdbx_strand_id
1 'polypeptide(L)' 'MLEDKTIRVTVPATAMYDLDQMQKIQREVLGRLGCPACCSGFDIRFDLARRFMVDEDLVVRPMDELA' A
#
# COMPACT_ATOMS: atom_id res chain seq x y z
N MET A 1 18.33 -17.61 10.51
CA MET A 1 17.00 -17.41 9.89
C MET A 1 16.86 -15.94 9.60
N LEU A 2 16.91 -15.52 8.34
CA LEU A 2 16.47 -14.17 7.98
C LEU A 2 14.95 -14.24 8.02
N GLU A 3 14.36 -13.85 9.15
CA GLU A 3 12.92 -13.62 9.23
C GLU A 3 12.53 -12.68 8.10
N ASP A 4 11.42 -12.99 7.44
CA ASP A 4 10.88 -12.18 6.36
C ASP A 4 10.56 -10.77 6.91
N LYS A 5 11.42 -9.80 6.61
CA LYS A 5 11.26 -8.38 7.00
C LYS A 5 10.46 -7.60 5.94
N THR A 6 9.71 -8.29 5.09
CA THR A 6 8.87 -7.63 4.10
C THR A 6 7.68 -6.96 4.79
N ILE A 7 7.54 -5.65 4.54
CA ILE A 7 6.40 -4.84 5.00
C ILE A 7 5.55 -4.52 3.78
N ARG A 8 4.27 -4.89 3.82
CA ARG A 8 3.31 -4.55 2.75
C ARG A 8 2.46 -3.37 3.17
N VAL A 9 2.38 -2.38 2.29
CA VAL A 9 1.59 -1.16 2.49
C VAL A 9 0.65 -1.01 1.31
N THR A 10 -0.65 -1.08 1.56
CA THR A 10 -1.65 -0.86 0.52
C THR A 10 -2.02 0.62 0.47
N VAL A 11 -1.89 1.24 -0.71
CA VAL A 11 -2.13 2.67 -0.92
C VAL A 11 -3.15 2.90 -2.04
N PRO A 12 -4.00 3.94 -1.97
CA PRO A 12 -4.91 4.26 -3.05
C PRO A 12 -4.14 4.71 -4.30
N ALA A 13 -4.70 4.46 -5.49
CA ALA A 13 -4.09 4.88 -6.76
C ALA A 13 -3.82 6.40 -6.81
N THR A 14 -4.71 7.20 -6.23
CA THR A 14 -4.56 8.66 -6.13
C THR A 14 -3.34 9.09 -5.33
N ALA A 15 -2.91 8.29 -4.35
CA ALA A 15 -1.67 8.54 -3.62
C ALA A 15 -0.47 7.93 -4.35
N MET A 16 -0.59 6.70 -4.88
CA MET A 16 0.51 6.01 -5.56
C MET A 16 1.09 6.79 -6.75
N TYR A 17 0.24 7.49 -7.49
CA TYR A 17 0.62 8.31 -8.64
C TYR A 17 0.97 9.76 -8.28
N ASP A 18 1.05 10.09 -7.00
CA ASP A 18 1.40 11.41 -6.48
C ASP A 18 2.63 11.32 -5.56
N LEU A 19 3.73 11.95 -5.99
CA LEU A 19 5.01 11.87 -5.27
C LEU A 19 4.93 12.47 -3.85
N ASP A 20 4.25 13.60 -3.69
CA ASP A 20 4.17 14.28 -2.40
C ASP A 20 3.34 13.46 -1.40
N GLN A 21 2.27 12.83 -1.88
CA GLN A 21 1.47 11.91 -1.08
C GLN A 21 2.28 10.65 -0.71
N MET A 22 3.01 10.04 -1.66
CA MET A 22 3.85 8.88 -1.36
C MET A 22 4.97 9.19 -0.38
N GLN A 23 5.60 10.35 -0.46
CA GLN A 23 6.64 10.76 0.50
C GLN A 23 6.07 10.92 1.92
N LYS A 24 4.85 11.48 2.05
CA LYS A 24 4.16 11.58 3.34
C LYS A 24 3.86 10.18 3.88
N ILE A 25 3.31 9.29 3.06
CA ILE A 25 3.02 7.90 3.45
C ILE A 25 4.30 7.18 3.87
N GLN A 26 5.38 7.29 3.08
CA GLN A 26 6.66 6.66 3.40
C GLN A 26 7.19 7.16 4.74
N ARG A 27 7.20 8.47 5.00
CA ARG A 27 7.65 9.03 6.29
C ARG A 27 6.87 8.46 7.47
N GLU A 28 5.54 8.38 7.35
CA GLU A 28 4.67 7.83 8.39
C GLU A 28 4.93 6.34 8.63
N VAL A 29 5.08 5.55 7.56
CA VAL A 29 5.43 4.12 7.66
C VAL A 29 6.79 3.94 8.33
N LEU A 30 7.81 4.66 7.88
CA LEU A 30 9.15 4.61 8.45
C LEU A 30 9.19 5.08 9.91
N GLY A 31 8.39 6.08 10.27
CA GLY A 31 8.22 6.54 11.65
C GLY A 31 7.71 5.42 12.57
N ARG A 32 6.76 4.60 12.09
CA ARG A 32 6.27 3.42 12.81
C ARG A 32 7.30 2.29 12.90
N LEU A 33 8.21 2.21 11.92
CA LEU A 33 9.32 1.26 11.92
C LEU A 33 10.53 1.74 12.74
N GLY A 34 10.48 2.96 13.29
CA GLY A 34 11.42 3.48 14.30
C GLY A 34 12.26 4.68 13.85
N CYS A 35 12.41 4.92 12.55
CA CYS A 35 13.14 6.10 12.05
C CYS A 35 12.45 6.66 10.80
N PRO A 36 11.86 7.87 10.86
CA PRO A 36 11.08 8.43 9.76
C PRO A 36 11.89 8.78 8.50
N ALA A 37 13.23 8.70 8.57
CA ALA A 37 14.15 9.09 7.51
C ALA A 37 15.01 7.93 6.98
N CYS A 38 14.84 6.71 7.48
CA CYS A 38 15.70 5.58 7.13
C CYS A 38 14.89 4.43 6.53
N CYS A 39 15.21 4.03 5.30
CA CYS A 39 14.65 2.82 4.68
C CYS A 39 15.47 1.55 4.96
N SER A 40 16.60 1.68 5.66
CA SER A 40 17.55 0.57 5.83
C SER A 40 16.97 -0.54 6.71
N GLY A 41 17.16 -1.79 6.28
CA GLY A 41 16.80 -2.97 7.09
C GLY A 41 15.37 -3.48 6.90
N PHE A 42 14.57 -2.84 6.04
CA PHE A 42 13.20 -3.26 5.69
C PHE A 42 13.05 -3.45 4.19
N ASP A 43 12.25 -4.43 3.78
CA ASP A 43 11.82 -4.59 2.39
C ASP A 43 10.37 -4.12 2.26
N ILE A 44 10.17 -2.83 1.95
CA ILE A 44 8.84 -2.22 1.93
C ILE A 44 8.24 -2.32 0.53
N ARG A 45 7.10 -3.00 0.41
CA ARG A 45 6.35 -3.18 -0.83
C ARG A 45 5.06 -2.37 -0.76
N PHE A 46 4.94 -1.36 -1.62
CA PHE A 46 3.72 -0.59 -1.77
C PHE A 46 2.86 -1.25 -2.86
N ASP A 47 1.64 -1.62 -2.49
CA ASP A 47 0.67 -2.28 -3.36
C ASP A 47 -0.54 -1.34 -3.56
N LEU A 48 -1.17 -1.37 -4.75
CA LEU A 48 -2.38 -0.60 -5.02
C LEU A 48 -3.58 -1.18 -4.25
N ALA A 49 -4.39 -0.29 -3.67
CA ALA A 49 -5.67 -0.64 -3.09
C ALA A 49 -6.60 -1.16 -4.17
N ARG A 50 -6.98 -2.43 -4.05
CA ARG A 50 -7.99 -3.07 -4.90
C ARG A 50 -9.31 -3.09 -4.16
N ARG A 51 -10.39 -2.82 -4.88
CA ARG A 51 -11.75 -2.92 -4.36
C ARG A 51 -12.50 -3.90 -5.24
N PHE A 52 -13.38 -4.67 -4.62
CA PHE A 52 -14.30 -5.54 -5.33
C PHE A 52 -15.73 -5.13 -4.96
N MET A 53 -16.60 -5.08 -5.95
CA MET A 53 -18.04 -5.02 -5.73
C MET A 53 -18.56 -6.46 -5.67
N VAL A 54 -19.50 -6.71 -4.77
CA VAL A 54 -20.29 -7.94 -4.73
C VAL A 54 -21.75 -7.54 -4.91
N ASP A 55 -22.42 -8.13 -5.89
CA ASP A 55 -23.85 -7.90 -6.14
C ASP A 55 -24.74 -8.87 -5.35
N GLU A 56 -26.07 -8.71 -5.48
CA GLU A 56 -27.08 -9.54 -4.79
C GLU A 56 -27.02 -11.02 -5.23
N ASP A 57 -26.50 -11.29 -6.44
CA ASP A 57 -26.30 -12.63 -7.00
C ASP A 57 -24.94 -13.23 -6.58
N LEU A 58 -24.20 -12.57 -5.68
CA LEU A 58 -22.88 -12.96 -5.18
C LEU A 58 -21.79 -12.97 -6.26
N VAL A 59 -21.96 -12.23 -7.35
CA VAL A 59 -20.94 -12.07 -8.39
C VAL A 59 -19.94 -11.02 -7.92
N VAL A 60 -18.67 -11.41 -7.88
CA VAL A 60 -17.56 -10.54 -7.48
C VAL A 60 -16.97 -9.88 -8.72
N ARG A 61 -16.89 -8.54 -8.74
CA ARG A 61 -16.31 -7.76 -9.83
C ARG A 61 -15.23 -6.81 -9.33
N PRO A 62 -14.07 -6.70 -10.00
CA PRO A 62 -13.09 -5.68 -9.68
C PRO A 62 -13.71 -4.30 -9.88
N MET A 63 -13.56 -3.41 -8.90
CA MET A 63 -14.11 -2.06 -8.97
C MET A 63 -13.35 -1.17 -9.96
N ASP A 64 -12.10 -1.53 -10.24
CA ASP A 64 -11.18 -0.92 -11.21
C ASP A 64 -11.54 -1.20 -12.68
N GLU A 65 -12.40 -2.19 -12.96
CA GLU A 65 -12.93 -2.50 -14.31
C GLU A 65 -14.24 -1.77 -14.63
N LEU A 66 -14.80 -1.04 -13.66
CA LEU A 66 -16.08 -0.32 -13.78
C LEU A 66 -15.90 1.20 -14.00
N ALA A 67 -14.66 1.66 -14.20
CA ALA A 67 -14.30 3.07 -14.37
C ALA A 67 -14.07 3.45 -15.84
#